data_AF-A0A3D5ZIP6-F1
#
_entry.id   AF-A0A3D5ZIP6-F1
#
_cell.length_a   1.000
_cell.length_b   1.000
_cell.length_c   1.000
_cell.angle_alpha   90.00
_cell.angle_beta   90.00
_cell.angle_gamma   90.00
#
_symmetry.space_group_name_H-M   'P 1'
#
loop_
_entity.id
_entity.type
_entity.pdbx_description
1 polymer ?
#
loop_
_entity_poly.entity_id
_entity_poly.type
_entity_poly.pdbx_seq_one_letter_code
_entity_poly.pdbx_strand_id
1 'polypeptide(L)'
;PGTASGIIFDTLEDEHGVVNVVGRPAIFAKYPMAVVHGRLLEITGKLERRDGVIHLLAEQVHDRSGWLDALDHPMAGEIRQEIKARAWHPRDQFRHLFPSRDFH
;
A
#
# COMPACT_ATOMS: atom_id res chain seq x y z
N PRO A 1 1.07 -29.36 -3.32
CA PRO A 1 1.95 -28.71 -2.32
C PRO A 1 1.11 -27.93 -1.29
N GLY A 2 0.77 -28.58 -0.17
CA GLY A 2 -0.05 -28.00 0.89
C GLY A 2 0.79 -27.61 2.10
N THR A 3 1.10 -26.33 2.25
CA THR A 3 1.63 -25.73 3.51
C THR A 3 1.36 -24.22 3.63
N ALA A 4 0.73 -23.56 2.64
CA ALA A 4 0.33 -22.17 2.80
C ALA A 4 -0.93 -22.09 3.67
N SER A 5 -0.75 -22.01 4.99
CA SER A 5 -1.78 -21.68 5.99
C SER A 5 -2.45 -20.30 5.77
N GLY A 6 -2.24 -19.66 4.62
CA GLY A 6 -2.62 -18.30 4.30
C GLY A 6 -1.70 -17.30 5.01
N ILE A 7 -0.82 -16.64 4.27
CA ILE A 7 -0.21 -15.38 4.68
C ILE A 7 -0.63 -14.39 3.61
N ILE A 8 -1.10 -13.22 4.03
CA ILE A 8 -1.44 -12.12 3.15
C ILE A 8 -0.37 -11.06 3.34
N PHE A 9 0.05 -10.48 2.23
CA PHE A 9 1.03 -9.40 2.19
C PHE A 9 0.33 -8.11 1.77
N ASP A 10 0.71 -7.03 2.43
CA ASP A 10 0.35 -5.67 2.03
C ASP A 10 1.63 -4.81 2.02
N THR A 11 1.67 -3.74 1.24
CA THR A 11 2.85 -2.87 1.15
C THR A 11 2.43 -1.46 1.51
N LEU A 12 3.05 -0.90 2.56
CA LEU A 12 2.85 0.50 2.94
C LEU A 12 4.10 1.31 2.60
N GLU A 13 3.88 2.55 2.17
CA GLU A 13 4.94 3.53 1.91
C GLU A 13 4.74 4.73 2.85
N ASP A 14 5.81 5.15 3.49
CA ASP A 14 5.88 6.37 4.30
C ASP A 14 7.05 7.25 3.83
N GLU A 15 7.29 8.37 4.50
CA GLU A 15 8.37 9.29 4.17
C GLU A 15 9.80 8.69 4.29
N HIS A 16 9.95 7.54 4.96
CA HIS A 16 11.21 6.84 5.18
C HIS A 16 11.36 5.60 4.28
N GLY A 17 10.33 5.22 3.52
CA GLY A 17 10.38 4.19 2.50
C GLY A 17 9.24 3.18 2.57
N VAL A 18 9.49 1.97 2.08
CA VAL A 18 8.48 0.90 2.01
C VAL A 18 8.62 -0.09 3.16
N VAL A 19 7.48 -0.53 3.70
CA VAL A 19 7.38 -1.61 4.69
C VAL A 19 6.46 -2.72 4.16
N ASN A 20 6.95 -3.96 4.25
CA ASN A 20 6.18 -5.14 3.89
C ASN A 20 5.35 -5.60 5.08
N VAL A 21 4.04 -5.42 5.01
CA VAL A 21 3.11 -5.86 6.06
C VAL A 21 2.77 -7.33 5.83
N VAL A 22 2.89 -8.13 6.89
CA VAL A 22 2.67 -9.58 6.84
C VAL A 22 1.57 -9.94 7.84
N GLY A 23 0.46 -10.49 7.36
CA GLY A 23 -0.70 -10.82 8.17
C GLY A 23 -1.21 -12.23 7.95
N ARG A 24 -1.76 -12.85 9.00
CA ARG A 24 -2.59 -14.04 8.85
C ARG A 24 -3.99 -13.62 8.35
N PRO A 25 -4.69 -14.45 7.55
CA PRO A 25 -6.05 -14.16 7.08
C PRO A 25 -7.02 -13.76 8.20
N ALA A 26 -6.90 -14.37 9.37
CA ALA A 26 -7.74 -14.04 10.54
C ALA A 26 -7.55 -12.62 11.07
N ILE A 27 -6.40 -11.97 10.83
CA ILE A 27 -6.18 -10.56 11.18
C ILE A 27 -6.87 -9.66 10.16
N PHE A 28 -6.62 -9.87 8.87
CA PHE A 28 -7.19 -9.03 7.82
C PHE A 28 -8.69 -9.23 7.62
N ALA A 29 -9.22 -10.42 7.93
CA ALA A 29 -10.66 -10.67 7.95
C ALA A 29 -11.41 -9.84 9.00
N LYS A 30 -10.74 -9.32 10.04
CA LYS A 30 -11.35 -8.38 10.99
C LYS A 30 -11.46 -6.96 10.44
N TYR A 31 -10.64 -6.62 9.44
CA TYR A 31 -10.52 -5.28 8.88
C TYR A 31 -10.56 -5.30 7.34
N PRO A 32 -11.53 -5.96 6.70
CA PRO A 32 -11.50 -6.22 5.26
C PRO A 32 -11.57 -4.93 4.44
N MET A 33 -12.33 -3.93 4.90
CA MET A 33 -12.43 -2.64 4.23
C MET A 33 -11.12 -1.85 4.31
N ALA A 34 -10.45 -1.87 5.46
CA ALA A 34 -9.15 -1.21 5.61
C ALA A 34 -8.13 -1.83 4.65
N VAL A 35 -8.04 -3.16 4.61
CA VAL A 35 -7.05 -3.88 3.79
C VAL A 35 -7.30 -3.71 2.29
N VAL A 36 -8.57 -3.65 1.84
CA VAL A 36 -8.88 -3.58 0.40
C VAL A 36 -8.99 -2.15 -0.11
N HIS A 37 -9.46 -1.21 0.72
CA HIS A 37 -9.85 0.14 0.29
C HIS A 37 -9.14 1.27 1.04
N GLY A 38 -8.37 0.96 2.08
CA GLY A 38 -7.66 1.96 2.87
C GLY A 38 -6.65 2.74 2.02
N ARG A 39 -6.72 4.07 2.11
CA ARG A 39 -5.76 5.00 1.52
C ARG A 39 -4.70 5.45 2.52
N LEU A 40 -5.04 5.38 3.81
CA LEU A 40 -4.12 5.62 4.92
C LEU A 40 -4.39 4.55 5.98
N LEU A 41 -3.39 3.72 6.25
CA LEU A 41 -3.50 2.62 7.21
C LEU A 41 -2.60 2.87 8.41
N GLU A 42 -3.18 2.74 9.60
CA GLU A 42 -2.45 2.64 10.86
C GLU A 42 -2.37 1.15 11.22
N ILE A 43 -1.16 0.60 11.22
CA ILE A 43 -0.93 -0.82 11.50
C ILE A 43 -0.05 -0.96 12.74
N THR A 44 -0.55 -1.70 13.71
CA THR A 44 0.18 -2.07 14.92
C THR A 44 0.63 -3.53 14.80
N GLY A 45 1.90 -3.77 15.08
CA GLY A 45 2.49 -5.09 14.94
C GLY A 45 3.95 -5.14 15.37
N LYS A 46 4.59 -6.28 15.10
CA LYS A 46 6.01 -6.48 15.39
C LYS A 46 6.85 -6.13 14.18
N LEU A 47 7.84 -5.27 14.39
CA LEU A 47 8.80 -4.89 13.36
C LEU A 47 9.95 -5.90 13.32
N GLU A 48 10.19 -6.48 12.16
CA GLU A 48 11.32 -7.36 11.89
C GLU A 48 12.21 -6.74 10.81
N ARG A 49 13.48 -6.51 11.13
CA ARG A 49 14.46 -5.98 10.18
C ARG A 49 15.51 -7.03 9.88
N ARG A 50 15.64 -7.41 8.61
CA ARG A 50 16.62 -8.39 8.16
C ARG A 50 17.14 -8.02 6.78
N ASP A 51 18.46 -8.03 6.60
CA ASP A 51 19.13 -7.78 5.31
C ASP A 51 18.66 -6.49 4.61
N GLY A 52 18.39 -5.44 5.39
CA GLY A 52 17.92 -4.14 4.89
C GLY A 52 16.41 -4.07 4.58
N VAL A 53 15.68 -5.18 4.65
CA VAL A 53 14.23 -5.23 4.46
C VAL A 53 13.51 -5.15 5.80
N ILE A 54 12.43 -4.37 5.84
CA ILE A 54 11.57 -4.21 7.01
C ILE A 54 10.24 -4.92 6.76
N HIS A 55 9.90 -5.84 7.66
CA HIS A 55 8.61 -6.51 7.71
C HIS A 55 7.85 -6.07 8.96
N LEU A 56 6.55 -5.82 8.82
CA LEU A 56 5.65 -5.54 9.93
C LEU A 56 4.64 -6.68 10.06
N LEU A 57 4.77 -7.48 11.12
CA LEU A 57 3.85 -8.57 11.40
C LEU A 57 2.58 -7.98 12.04
N ALA A 58 1.51 -7.88 11.24
CA ALA A 58 0.29 -7.17 11.62
C ALA A 58 -0.49 -7.90 12.72
N GLU A 59 -0.87 -7.14 13.75
CA GLU A 59 -1.74 -7.58 14.84
C GLU A 59 -3.06 -6.80 14.84
N GLN A 60 -3.03 -5.52 14.45
CA GLN A 60 -4.20 -4.66 14.29
C GLN A 60 -4.05 -3.77 13.06
N VAL A 61 -5.16 -3.48 12.39
CA VAL A 61 -5.21 -2.62 11.20
C VAL A 61 -6.37 -1.65 11.36
N HIS A 62 -6.11 -0.35 11.24
CA HIS A 62 -7.13 0.69 11.26
C HIS A 62 -7.09 1.50 9.98
N ASP A 63 -8.26 1.70 9.38
CA ASP A 63 -8.42 2.67 8.29
C ASP A 63 -8.47 4.08 8.88
N ARG A 64 -7.48 4.91 8.51
CA ARG A 64 -7.39 6.33 8.83
C ARG A 64 -7.63 7.21 7.61
N SER A 65 -8.18 6.68 6.52
CA SER A 65 -8.44 7.42 5.28
C SER A 65 -9.25 8.69 5.49
N GLY A 66 -10.12 8.74 6.51
CA GLY A 66 -10.86 9.97 6.88
C GLY A 66 -9.96 11.14 7.29
N TRP A 67 -8.72 10.90 7.74
CA TRP A 67 -7.75 11.96 8.03
C TRP A 67 -7.26 12.64 6.75
N LEU A 68 -7.18 11.91 5.64
CA LEU A 68 -6.84 12.50 4.34
C LEU A 68 -7.94 13.44 3.85
N ASP A 69 -9.21 13.12 4.14
CA ASP A 69 -10.33 13.97 3.77
C ASP A 69 -10.33 15.29 4.58
N ALA A 70 -9.80 15.25 5.81
CA ALA A 70 -9.60 16.45 6.63
C ALA A 70 -8.45 17.36 6.15
N LEU A 71 -7.47 16.81 5.43
CA LEU A 71 -6.41 17.59 4.78
C LEU A 71 -6.92 18.34 3.52
N ASP A 72 -8.09 17.96 3.01
CA ASP A 72 -8.68 18.48 1.77
C ASP A 72 -9.38 19.85 1.93
N HIS A 73 -9.08 20.55 3.04
CA HIS A 73 -9.47 21.94 3.29
C HIS A 73 -9.04 22.83 2.10
N PRO A 74 -9.80 23.88 1.70
CA PRO A 74 -9.78 24.57 0.40
C PRO A 74 -8.44 24.84 -0.32
N MET A 75 -7.31 24.88 0.40
CA MET A 75 -5.97 24.98 -0.18
C MET A 75 -5.49 23.70 -0.92
N ALA A 76 -6.07 22.53 -0.65
CA ALA A 76 -5.65 21.25 -1.26
C ALA A 76 -6.20 21.02 -2.68
N GLY A 77 -7.32 21.68 -3.02
CA GLY A 77 -7.98 21.54 -4.32
C GLY A 77 -7.14 22.04 -5.49
N GLU A 78 -6.33 23.08 -5.26
CA GLU A 78 -5.45 23.68 -6.28
C GLU A 78 -4.27 22.77 -6.61
N ILE A 79 -3.65 22.15 -5.60
CA ILE A 79 -2.52 21.23 -5.75
C ILE A 79 -2.96 19.93 -6.47
N ARG A 80 -4.15 19.41 -6.17
CA ARG A 80 -4.69 18.20 -6.81
C ARG A 80 -4.91 18.35 -8.31
N GLN A 81 -5.29 19.54 -8.79
CA GLN A 81 -5.44 19.78 -10.23
C GLN A 81 -4.09 19.75 -10.94
N GLU A 82 -3.05 20.30 -10.31
CA GLU A 82 -1.70 20.31 -10.88
C GLU A 82 -1.06 18.91 -10.89
N ILE A 83 -1.28 18.09 -9.85
CA ILE A 83 -0.78 16.70 -9.81
C ILE A 83 -1.52 15.83 -10.84
N LYS A 84 -2.85 15.94 -10.98
CA LYS A 84 -3.59 15.21 -12.04
C LYS A 84 -3.13 15.60 -13.44
N ALA A 85 -2.80 16.87 -13.67
CA ALA A 85 -2.28 17.34 -14.95
C ALA A 85 -0.88 16.78 -15.26
N ARG A 86 -0.10 16.37 -14.24
CA ARG A 86 1.25 15.79 -14.37
C ARG A 86 1.29 14.26 -14.24
N ALA A 87 0.23 13.63 -13.75
CA ALA A 87 0.16 12.18 -13.57
C ALA A 87 -0.01 11.47 -14.93
N TRP A 88 1.12 11.14 -15.54
CA TRP A 88 1.19 10.25 -16.69
C TRP A 88 0.50 8.92 -16.34
N HIS A 89 -0.42 8.45 -17.19
CA HIS A 89 -1.22 7.26 -16.91
C HIS A 89 -0.30 6.02 -16.73
N PRO A 90 -0.43 5.22 -15.66
CA PRO A 90 0.50 4.12 -15.32
C PRO A 90 0.70 3.09 -16.45
N ARG A 91 -0.27 2.93 -17.36
CA ARG A 91 -0.13 2.05 -18.54
C ARG A 91 0.90 2.54 -19.56
N ASP A 92 1.22 3.83 -19.58
CA ASP A 92 2.18 4.39 -20.53
C ASP A 92 3.62 4.28 -19.99
N GLN A 93 3.81 4.23 -18.66
CA GLN A 93 5.10 3.97 -18.01
C GLN A 93 5.63 2.56 -18.31
N PHE A 94 4.73 1.56 -18.36
CA PHE A 94 5.09 0.18 -18.66
C PHE A 94 5.71 0.00 -20.06
N ARG A 95 5.27 0.79 -21.05
CA ARG A 95 5.78 0.70 -22.43
C ARG A 95 7.21 1.22 -22.59
N HIS A 96 7.66 2.09 -21.68
CA HIS A 96 9.03 2.63 -21.68
C HIS A 96 9.98 1.78 -20.81
N LEU A 97 9.47 1.18 -19.74
CA LEU A 97 10.29 0.40 -18.80
C LEU A 97 10.48 -1.07 -19.24
N PHE A 98 9.56 -1.61 -20.04
CA PHE A 98 9.65 -2.98 -20.57
C PHE A 98 9.24 -3.01 -22.05
N PRO A 99 10.17 -2.85 -23.01
CA PRO A 99 9.87 -3.13 -24.40
C PRO A 99 9.46 -4.60 -24.53
N SER A 100 8.33 -4.83 -25.21
CA SER A 100 7.68 -6.14 -25.34
C SER A 100 8.67 -7.25 -25.73
N ARG A 101 8.81 -8.27 -24.89
CA ARG A 101 9.48 -9.52 -25.24
C ARG A 101 8.46 -10.45 -25.88
N ASP A 102 8.56 -10.62 -27.20
CA ASP A 102 7.87 -11.69 -27.90
C ASP A 102 8.44 -13.04 -27.43
N PHE A 103 7.56 -13.90 -26.92
CA PHE A 103 7.89 -15.30 -26.68
C PHE A 103 7.46 -16.09 -27.93
N HIS A 104 8.43 -16.60 -28.67
CA HIS A 104 8.26 -17.68 -29.66
C HIS A 104 8.49 -19.03 -28.98
#